data_AF-A0A521K4B8-F1
#
_entry.id   AF-A0A521K4B8-F1
#
_cell.length_a   1.000
_cell.length_b   1.000
_cell.length_c   1.000
_cell.angle_alpha   90.00
_cell.angle_beta   90.00
_cell.angle_gamma   90.00
#
_symmetry.space_group_name_H-M   'P 1'
#
loop_
_entity.id
_entity.type
_entity.pdbx_description
1 polymer ?
#
loop_
_entity_poly.entity_id
_entity_poly.type
_entity_poly.pdbx_seq_one_letter_code
_entity_poly.pdbx_strand_id
1 'polypeptide(L)'
;MKCKHRFKIYGRVRPQALLPIQSRFYLWEFEAHDGLLTHLTATVNIPNRDDWPMTTMSPKPGVAALVNLKAPHLPFIQFELYTIQGLLSLFGVRSIDVQKPELEWIAENEEERAALHIHSFKSGYTEPDPRSMPLLPFDLLARSVLAAEKAHEIEIPLNFFRRSLVDIFEKQYIEAIYDLYFVLETAFGNGQTKKGAILNEFKTSPGLREAVDRALRDPGPAVVHEQRVRHDYELKYRCKSPDDYLRHIVELRGFLHHHTQRRKGIWHPERQEKYETEALVLQAVAFNVIFPLALKYLDDQEVVALYHQNIDRFQSGPS
;
A
#
# COMPACT_ATOMS: atom_id res chain seq x y z
N MET A 1 0.36 28.48 15.08
CA MET A 1 1.33 27.42 15.42
C MET A 1 1.35 26.40 14.28
N LYS A 2 2.40 25.60 14.11
CA LYS A 2 2.40 24.47 13.16
C LYS A 2 2.55 23.17 13.94
N CYS A 3 1.90 22.10 13.50
CA CYS A 3 2.13 20.75 13.99
C CYS A 3 2.65 19.89 12.85
N LYS A 4 3.64 19.05 13.15
CA LYS A 4 4.22 18.09 12.22
C LYS A 4 3.89 16.69 12.69
N HIS A 5 3.35 15.88 11.78
CA HIS A 5 3.19 14.45 11.97
C HIS A 5 4.14 13.74 11.02
N ARG A 6 5.08 12.96 11.56
CA ARG A 6 6.10 12.25 10.79
C ARG A 6 5.80 10.76 10.81
N PHE A 7 5.72 10.17 9.63
CA PHE A 7 5.31 8.79 9.44
C PHE A 7 6.41 8.03 8.73
N LYS A 8 6.78 6.87 9.27
CA LYS A 8 7.78 6.00 8.67
C LYS A 8 7.21 5.28 7.46
N ILE A 9 7.98 5.25 6.38
CA ILE A 9 7.66 4.55 5.13
C ILE A 9 8.48 3.27 5.10
N TYR A 10 7.80 2.16 4.82
CA TYR A 10 8.41 0.89 4.48
C TYR A 10 8.16 0.62 3.00
N GLY A 11 9.20 0.41 2.22
CA GLY A 11 9.08 0.22 0.78
C GLY A 11 10.41 0.38 0.06
N ARG A 12 10.40 0.11 -1.24
CA ARG A 12 11.59 0.23 -2.11
C ARG A 12 11.34 1.26 -3.19
N VAL A 13 11.22 2.53 -2.79
CA VAL A 13 10.97 3.63 -3.72
C VAL A 13 12.15 4.59 -3.71
N ARG A 14 12.72 4.80 -4.89
CA ARG A 14 13.83 5.73 -5.12
C ARG A 14 13.31 6.95 -5.86
N PRO A 15 13.01 8.07 -5.19
CA PRO A 15 12.41 9.22 -5.84
C PRO A 15 13.46 9.95 -6.69
N GLN A 16 13.05 10.48 -7.84
CA GLN A 16 13.93 11.29 -8.69
C GLN A 16 14.26 12.66 -8.06
N ALA A 17 13.32 13.21 -7.29
CA ALA A 17 13.47 14.46 -6.55
C ALA A 17 12.59 14.44 -5.30
N LEU A 18 12.87 15.34 -4.36
CA LEU A 18 12.06 15.55 -3.16
C LEU A 18 11.76 17.04 -3.05
N LEU A 19 10.55 17.45 -3.44
CA LEU A 19 10.04 18.80 -3.23
C LEU A 19 8.84 18.73 -2.28
N PRO A 20 8.60 19.78 -1.47
CA PRO A 20 7.37 19.88 -0.70
C PRO A 20 6.13 19.89 -1.61
N ILE A 21 5.05 19.27 -1.15
CA ILE A 21 3.77 19.20 -1.87
C ILE A 21 2.70 19.85 -0.99
N GLN A 22 2.16 20.98 -1.42
CA GLN A 22 1.05 21.65 -0.76
C GLN A 22 -0.28 21.06 -1.27
N SER A 23 -1.02 20.39 -0.38
CA SER A 23 -2.43 20.09 -0.55
C SER A 23 -3.29 21.16 0.13
N ARG A 24 -4.63 21.01 0.08
CA ARG A 24 -5.58 22.00 0.60
C ARG A 24 -5.33 22.43 2.04
N PHE A 25 -4.98 21.49 2.92
CA PHE A 25 -4.79 21.76 4.36
C PHE A 25 -3.38 21.46 4.88
N TYR A 26 -2.58 20.72 4.10
CA TYR A 26 -1.32 20.16 4.59
C TYR A 26 -0.17 20.49 3.64
N LEU A 27 1.01 20.70 4.22
CA LEU A 27 2.27 20.68 3.49
C LEU A 27 2.94 19.32 3.73
N TRP A 28 3.13 18.56 2.66
CA TRP A 28 3.71 17.23 2.69
C TRP A 28 5.18 17.28 2.29
N GLU A 29 6.03 16.63 3.07
CA GLU A 29 7.48 16.58 2.85
C GLU A 29 7.94 15.12 2.92
N PHE A 30 8.63 14.64 1.88
CA PHE A 30 9.22 13.31 1.88
C PHE A 30 10.69 13.39 2.27
N GLU A 31 11.15 12.41 3.04
CA GLU A 31 12.55 12.23 3.41
C GLU A 31 13.10 10.95 2.77
N ALA A 32 14.37 10.99 2.37
CA ALA A 32 15.08 9.80 1.88
C ALA A 32 16.43 9.61 2.59
N HIS A 33 16.79 8.35 2.82
CA HIS A 33 18.09 7.92 3.31
C HIS A 33 18.67 6.88 2.34
N ASP A 34 19.95 7.01 1.98
CA ASP A 34 20.59 6.19 0.94
C ASP A 34 19.79 6.11 -0.38
N GLY A 35 19.10 7.21 -0.72
CA GLY A 35 18.26 7.32 -1.91
C GLY A 35 16.89 6.67 -1.82
N LEU A 36 16.54 5.96 -0.74
CA LEU A 36 15.21 5.38 -0.55
C LEU A 36 14.31 6.28 0.31
N LEU A 37 13.03 6.36 -0.03
CA LEU A 37 12.03 7.00 0.82
C LEU A 37 11.96 6.33 2.20
N THR A 38 12.08 7.13 3.26
CA THR A 38 12.04 6.64 4.64
C THR A 38 10.92 7.26 5.46
N HIS A 39 10.55 8.50 5.19
CA HIS A 39 9.49 9.18 5.95
C HIS A 39 8.64 10.09 5.07
N LEU A 40 7.38 10.25 5.48
CA LEU A 40 6.46 11.28 4.99
C LEU A 40 6.05 12.13 6.18
N THR A 41 6.23 13.44 6.07
CA THR A 41 5.86 14.41 7.09
C THR A 41 4.68 15.24 6.59
N ALA A 42 3.60 15.28 7.38
CA ALA A 42 2.47 16.18 7.17
C ALA A 42 2.60 17.38 8.12
N THR A 43 2.70 18.59 7.57
CA THR A 43 2.70 19.83 8.36
C THR A 43 1.34 20.53 8.23
N VAL A 44 0.69 20.77 9.36
CA VAL A 44 -0.60 21.49 9.44
C VAL A 44 -0.44 22.82 10.17
N ASN A 45 -1.11 23.86 9.67
CA ASN A 45 -1.24 25.13 10.38
C ASN A 45 -2.36 25.01 11.42
N ILE A 46 -2.05 25.32 12.69
CA ILE A 46 -3.02 25.39 13.80
C ILE A 46 -3.23 26.86 14.17
N PRO A 47 -4.24 27.53 13.58
CA PRO A 47 -4.53 28.94 13.88
C PRO A 47 -5.26 29.11 15.21
N ASN A 48 -6.08 28.14 15.62
CA ASN A 48 -6.84 28.21 16.87
C ASN A 48 -5.96 27.83 18.08
N ARG A 49 -5.93 28.69 19.11
CA ARG A 49 -5.16 28.48 20.34
C ARG A 49 -5.67 27.34 21.20
N ASP A 50 -6.97 27.04 21.12
CA ASP A 50 -7.57 25.97 21.93
C ASP A 50 -7.05 24.58 21.53
N ASP A 51 -6.51 24.44 20.32
CA ASP A 51 -5.97 23.18 19.79
C ASP A 51 -4.47 23.00 20.08
N TRP A 52 -3.86 23.93 20.81
CA TRP A 52 -2.45 23.86 21.20
C TRP A 52 -2.27 22.89 22.38
N PRO A 53 -1.08 22.28 22.55
CA PRO A 53 -0.79 21.51 23.74
C PRO A 53 -0.90 22.40 24.98
N MET A 54 -1.68 21.96 25.97
CA MET A 54 -1.89 22.68 27.22
C MET A 54 -1.29 21.90 28.38
N THR A 55 -0.62 22.62 29.27
CA THR A 55 -0.11 22.09 30.53
C THR A 55 -0.97 22.65 31.67
N THR A 56 -1.56 21.76 32.47
CA THR A 56 -2.31 22.15 33.68
C THR A 56 -1.63 21.56 34.91
N MET A 57 -1.75 22.22 36.07
CA MET A 57 -1.23 21.66 37.32
C MET A 57 -1.99 20.37 37.66
N SER A 58 -1.25 19.31 38.00
CA SER A 58 -1.88 18.06 38.41
C SER A 58 -2.42 18.20 39.83
N PRO A 59 -3.68 17.78 40.10
CA PRO A 59 -4.21 17.74 41.46
C PRO A 59 -3.64 16.56 42.28
N LYS A 60 -2.83 15.67 41.68
CA LYS A 60 -2.25 14.50 42.35
C LYS A 60 -0.90 14.85 43.02
N PRO A 61 -0.71 14.55 44.31
CA PRO A 61 0.58 14.71 44.98
C PRO A 61 1.67 13.92 44.25
N GLY A 62 2.80 14.58 43.93
CA GLY A 62 3.94 13.95 43.25
C GLY A 62 3.93 14.04 41.72
N VAL A 63 2.92 14.67 41.09
CA VAL A 63 2.91 14.93 39.64
C VAL A 63 2.97 16.44 39.41
N ALA A 64 4.02 16.94 38.74
CA ALA A 64 4.23 18.38 38.56
C ALA A 64 3.22 19.03 37.61
N ALA A 65 2.79 18.31 36.57
CA ALA A 65 1.80 18.80 35.61
C ALA A 65 1.11 17.66 34.85
N LEU A 66 -0.07 17.94 34.31
CA LEU A 66 -0.74 17.17 33.29
C LEU A 66 -0.53 17.86 31.94
N VAL A 67 -0.01 17.13 30.96
CA VAL A 67 0.12 17.62 29.57
C VAL A 67 -1.03 17.03 28.76
N ASN A 68 -1.91 17.88 28.24
CA ASN A 68 -2.94 17.48 27.29
C ASN A 68 -2.40 17.64 25.86
N LEU A 69 -1.94 16.54 25.28
CA LEU A 69 -1.49 16.49 23.89
C LEU A 69 -2.72 16.30 22.99
N LYS A 70 -3.11 17.37 22.29
CA LYS A 70 -4.04 17.27 21.16
C LYS A 70 -3.26 16.90 19.90
N ALA A 71 -3.72 15.90 19.16
CA ALA A 71 -3.24 15.55 17.82
C ALA A 71 -4.26 16.03 16.77
N PRO A 72 -4.33 17.35 16.51
CA PRO A 72 -5.34 17.92 15.63
C PRO A 72 -5.19 17.34 14.21
N HIS A 73 -6.31 17.12 13.54
CA HIS A 73 -6.39 16.55 12.19
C HIS A 73 -5.85 15.11 12.00
N LEU A 74 -5.32 14.45 13.05
CA LEU A 74 -4.72 13.13 12.91
C LEU A 74 -5.65 12.09 12.24
N PRO A 75 -6.95 11.95 12.59
CA PRO A 75 -7.82 11.00 11.90
C PRO A 75 -7.99 11.28 10.39
N PHE A 76 -8.02 12.56 9.99
CA PHE A 76 -8.10 12.96 8.59
C PHE A 76 -6.79 12.73 7.85
N ILE A 77 -5.66 13.05 8.49
CA ILE A 77 -4.32 12.76 7.97
C ILE A 77 -4.15 11.25 7.80
N GLN A 78 -4.60 10.44 8.76
CA GLN A 78 -4.55 8.98 8.69
C GLN A 78 -5.38 8.45 7.51
N PHE A 79 -6.56 9.02 7.27
CA PHE A 79 -7.40 8.65 6.13
C PHE A 79 -6.74 9.00 4.77
N GLU A 80 -6.20 10.21 4.63
CA GLU A 80 -5.43 10.58 3.43
C GLU A 80 -4.19 9.68 3.26
N LEU A 81 -3.49 9.36 4.35
CA LEU A 81 -2.33 8.46 4.33
C LEU A 81 -2.66 7.05 3.88
N TYR A 82 -3.82 6.49 4.26
CA TYR A 82 -4.23 5.18 3.74
C TYR A 82 -4.41 5.20 2.22
N THR A 83 -4.92 6.30 1.67
CA THR A 83 -5.10 6.48 0.22
C THR A 83 -3.77 6.71 -0.48
N ILE A 84 -2.91 7.59 0.06
CA ILE A 84 -1.55 7.86 -0.44
C ILE A 84 -0.74 6.56 -0.47
N GLN A 85 -0.77 5.80 0.63
CA GLN A 85 -0.10 4.51 0.74
C GLN A 85 -0.61 3.51 -0.31
N GLY A 86 -1.93 3.45 -0.53
CA GLY A 86 -2.55 2.61 -1.55
C GLY A 86 -2.06 2.95 -2.97
N LEU A 87 -2.09 4.23 -3.34
CA LEU A 87 -1.61 4.72 -4.64
C LEU A 87 -0.11 4.45 -4.83
N LEU A 88 0.71 4.73 -3.81
CA LEU A 88 2.15 4.52 -3.87
C LEU A 88 2.57 3.04 -3.88
N SER A 89 1.67 2.13 -3.50
CA SER A 89 1.95 0.69 -3.53
C SER A 89 2.15 0.15 -4.94
N LEU A 90 1.51 0.77 -5.93
CA LEU A 90 1.69 0.49 -7.35
C LEU A 90 3.14 0.76 -7.80
N PHE A 91 3.86 1.58 -7.04
CA PHE A 91 5.24 1.98 -7.32
C PHE A 91 6.26 1.42 -6.32
N GLY A 92 5.84 0.54 -5.40
CA GLY A 92 6.73 -0.18 -4.49
C GLY A 92 6.75 0.31 -3.04
N VAL A 93 5.86 1.22 -2.61
CA VAL A 93 5.62 1.46 -1.18
C VAL A 93 4.85 0.28 -0.57
N ARG A 94 5.38 -0.32 0.49
CA ARG A 94 4.75 -1.45 1.18
C ARG A 94 3.75 -0.98 2.24
N SER A 95 4.16 -0.02 3.05
CA SER A 95 3.33 0.61 4.06
C SER A 95 3.88 1.96 4.51
N ILE A 96 3.02 2.75 5.13
CA ILE A 96 3.29 3.93 5.93
C ILE A 96 2.81 3.58 7.33
N ASP A 97 3.58 3.85 8.38
CA ASP A 97 3.17 3.60 9.76
C ASP A 97 2.15 4.63 10.22
N VAL A 98 0.91 4.48 9.74
CA VAL A 98 -0.19 5.41 9.99
C VAL A 98 -0.64 5.38 11.46
N GLN A 99 -0.43 4.26 12.16
CA GLN A 99 -0.90 4.06 13.53
C GLN A 99 0.11 4.55 14.59
N LYS A 100 1.40 4.53 14.29
CA LYS A 100 2.47 4.96 15.22
C LYS A 100 3.36 6.01 14.54
N PRO A 101 2.90 7.27 14.40
CA PRO A 101 3.79 8.35 14.01
C PRO A 101 4.93 8.47 15.04
N GLU A 102 6.16 8.67 14.56
CA GLU A 102 7.33 8.75 15.44
C GLU A 102 7.35 10.08 16.20
N LEU A 103 7.69 10.01 17.49
CA LEU A 103 8.03 11.15 18.34
C LEU A 103 9.47 10.92 18.81
N GLU A 104 10.40 11.71 18.30
CA GLU A 104 11.83 11.50 18.53
C GLU A 104 12.28 12.19 19.81
N TRP A 105 12.99 11.43 20.66
CA TRP A 105 13.79 11.92 21.79
C TRP A 105 15.22 11.44 21.59
N ILE A 106 16.17 12.37 21.64
CA ILE A 106 17.59 12.12 21.40
C ILE A 106 18.24 11.76 22.74
N ALA A 107 18.92 10.62 22.79
CA ALA A 107 19.74 10.18 23.93
C ALA A 107 20.99 11.08 24.06
N GLU A 108 21.32 11.49 25.29
CA GLU A 108 22.38 12.46 25.55
C GLU A 108 23.77 11.85 25.74
N ASN A 109 23.95 10.51 25.83
CA ASN A 109 25.27 9.92 26.06
C ASN A 109 25.47 8.45 25.63
N GLU A 110 26.75 8.09 25.54
CA GLU A 110 27.30 6.84 24.99
C GLU A 110 27.00 5.58 25.83
N GLU A 111 26.65 5.74 27.11
CA GLU A 111 26.37 4.63 28.03
C GLU A 111 25.05 3.92 27.67
N GLU A 112 24.05 4.64 27.17
CA GLU A 112 22.77 4.06 26.73
C GLU A 112 22.90 3.21 25.45
N ARG A 113 23.90 3.50 24.61
CA ARG A 113 24.15 2.78 23.34
C ARG A 113 24.83 1.42 23.56
N ALA A 114 25.54 1.23 24.67
CA ALA A 114 26.44 0.10 24.90
C ALA A 114 25.76 -1.18 25.46
N ALA A 115 24.49 -1.11 25.89
CA ALA A 115 23.83 -2.23 26.56
C ALA A 115 23.23 -3.32 25.65
N LEU A 116 23.17 -3.11 24.32
CA LEU A 116 22.49 -4.01 23.38
C LEU A 116 23.41 -5.14 22.87
N HIS A 117 23.25 -6.35 23.39
CA HIS A 117 24.12 -7.52 23.14
C HIS A 117 23.69 -8.46 21.98
N ILE A 118 22.79 -8.03 21.10
CA ILE A 118 22.46 -8.74 19.84
C ILE A 118 22.26 -7.69 18.74
N HIS A 119 23.16 -7.64 17.74
CA HIS A 119 23.18 -6.58 16.72
C HIS A 119 22.43 -6.91 15.41
N SER A 120 21.84 -8.11 15.30
CA SER A 120 20.88 -8.62 14.30
C SER A 120 21.33 -9.94 13.65
N PHE A 121 20.35 -10.84 13.45
CA PHE A 121 20.44 -12.02 12.61
C PHE A 121 19.20 -12.00 11.69
N LYS A 122 19.41 -11.89 10.38
CA LYS A 122 18.34 -11.92 9.37
C LYS A 122 18.50 -13.15 8.50
N SER A 123 17.67 -14.16 8.75
CA SER A 123 17.26 -15.11 7.73
C SER A 123 16.14 -14.44 6.92
N GLY A 124 16.48 -13.86 5.77
CA GLY A 124 15.52 -13.19 4.90
C GLY A 124 16.08 -13.09 3.48
N TYR A 125 15.18 -12.90 2.51
CA TYR A 125 15.53 -12.61 1.12
C TYR A 125 16.75 -11.68 1.02
N THR A 126 17.71 -12.00 0.17
CA THR A 126 18.73 -11.03 -0.26
C THR A 126 17.98 -9.86 -0.88
N GLU A 127 17.92 -8.74 -0.16
CA GLU A 127 17.25 -7.56 -0.68
C GLU A 127 18.04 -7.09 -1.91
N PRO A 128 17.38 -6.86 -3.06
CA PRO A 128 18.06 -6.27 -4.21
C PRO A 128 18.66 -4.94 -3.76
N ASP A 129 19.87 -4.67 -4.24
CA ASP A 129 20.56 -3.42 -3.97
C ASP A 129 19.62 -2.24 -4.28
N PRO A 130 19.37 -1.31 -3.34
CA PRO A 130 18.56 -0.11 -3.59
C PRO A 130 18.95 0.65 -4.87
N ARG A 131 20.21 0.56 -5.28
CA ARG A 131 20.75 1.16 -6.51
C ARG A 131 20.23 0.47 -7.79
N SER A 132 19.77 -0.77 -7.69
CA SER A 132 19.17 -1.54 -8.79
C SER A 132 17.69 -1.22 -9.04
N MET A 133 17.05 -0.45 -8.14
CA MET A 133 15.67 -0.02 -8.30
C MET A 133 15.57 1.15 -9.30
N PRO A 134 14.54 1.17 -10.17
CA PRO A 134 14.29 2.31 -11.06
C PRO A 134 13.92 3.55 -10.25
N LEU A 135 14.24 4.72 -10.81
CA LEU A 135 13.81 5.99 -10.24
C LEU A 135 12.30 6.17 -10.47
N LEU A 136 11.57 6.53 -9.42
CA LEU A 136 10.19 6.99 -9.51
C LEU A 136 10.19 8.49 -9.87
N PRO A 137 9.62 8.87 -11.03
CA PRO A 137 9.40 10.26 -11.37
C PRO A 137 8.67 11.03 -10.26
N PHE A 138 9.16 12.23 -9.94
CA PHE A 138 8.62 13.02 -8.83
C PHE A 138 7.15 13.42 -9.03
N ASP A 139 6.73 13.61 -10.28
CA ASP A 139 5.34 13.91 -10.61
C ASP A 139 4.40 12.77 -10.18
N LEU A 140 4.79 11.50 -10.31
CA LEU A 140 3.97 10.37 -9.84
C LEU A 140 3.87 10.35 -8.31
N LEU A 141 4.97 10.66 -7.62
CA LEU A 141 4.98 10.80 -6.16
C LEU A 141 4.05 11.94 -5.71
N ALA A 142 4.17 13.11 -6.34
CA ALA A 142 3.38 14.29 -6.00
C ALA A 142 1.89 14.14 -6.34
N ARG A 143 1.58 13.61 -7.52
CA ARG A 143 0.19 13.37 -7.95
C ARG A 143 -0.50 12.31 -7.09
N SER A 144 0.23 11.35 -6.53
CA SER A 144 -0.33 10.39 -5.55
C SER A 144 -0.79 11.08 -4.27
N VAL A 145 -0.10 12.14 -3.83
CA VAL A 145 -0.51 12.96 -2.68
C VAL A 145 -1.69 13.86 -3.04
N LEU A 146 -1.61 14.56 -4.18
CA LEU A 146 -2.63 15.52 -4.61
C LEU A 146 -3.95 14.84 -4.99
N ALA A 147 -3.92 13.61 -5.51
CA ALA A 147 -5.09 12.85 -5.88
C ALA A 147 -5.79 12.17 -4.68
N ALA A 148 -5.18 12.14 -3.49
CA ALA A 148 -5.66 11.34 -2.37
C ALA A 148 -7.12 11.66 -2.00
N GLU A 149 -7.49 12.93 -1.88
CA GLU A 149 -8.86 13.35 -1.54
C GLU A 149 -9.90 12.86 -2.56
N LYS A 150 -9.54 12.88 -3.86
CA LYS A 150 -10.41 12.40 -4.94
C LYS A 150 -10.46 10.88 -5.02
N ALA A 151 -9.34 10.22 -4.74
CA ALA A 151 -9.20 8.76 -4.84
C ALA A 151 -9.82 8.00 -3.66
N HIS A 152 -10.44 8.67 -2.68
CA HIS A 152 -11.09 8.05 -1.54
C HIS A 152 -12.11 6.96 -1.92
N GLU A 153 -12.80 7.10 -3.06
CA GLU A 153 -13.79 6.12 -3.52
C GLU A 153 -13.17 4.77 -3.90
N ILE A 154 -11.87 4.72 -4.20
CA ILE A 154 -11.11 3.49 -4.49
C ILE A 154 -10.11 3.12 -3.39
N GLU A 155 -10.18 3.76 -2.21
CA GLU A 155 -9.27 3.50 -1.09
C GLU A 155 -9.28 2.02 -0.66
N ILE A 156 -10.48 1.44 -0.53
CA ILE A 156 -10.66 0.04 -0.10
C ILE A 156 -9.96 -0.95 -1.05
N PRO A 157 -10.25 -0.98 -2.36
CA PRO A 157 -9.57 -1.91 -3.27
C PRO A 157 -8.08 -1.61 -3.41
N LEU A 158 -7.63 -0.36 -3.28
CA LEU A 158 -6.20 -0.04 -3.22
C LEU A 158 -5.51 -0.67 -2.00
N ASN A 159 -6.15 -0.62 -0.84
CA ASN A 159 -5.56 -1.19 0.38
C ASN A 159 -5.60 -2.71 0.42
N PHE A 160 -6.62 -3.36 -0.16
CA PHE A 160 -6.59 -4.81 -0.38
C PHE A 160 -5.44 -5.21 -1.31
N PHE A 161 -5.29 -4.52 -2.45
CA PHE A 161 -4.17 -4.77 -3.35
C PHE A 161 -2.83 -4.62 -2.62
N ARG A 162 -2.61 -3.51 -1.92
CA ARG A 162 -1.38 -3.28 -1.15
C ARG A 162 -1.11 -4.38 -0.12
N ARG A 163 -2.10 -4.75 0.71
CA ARG A 163 -1.93 -5.80 1.73
C ARG A 163 -1.48 -7.10 1.11
N SER A 164 -2.08 -7.48 -0.02
CA SER A 164 -1.66 -8.69 -0.74
C SER A 164 -0.19 -8.67 -1.20
N LEU A 165 0.37 -7.50 -1.53
CA LEU A 165 1.80 -7.39 -1.86
C LEU A 165 2.69 -7.69 -0.64
N VAL A 166 2.24 -7.29 0.56
CA VAL A 166 2.90 -7.61 1.82
C VAL A 166 2.83 -9.10 2.08
N ASP A 167 1.64 -9.68 1.96
CA ASP A 167 1.40 -11.09 2.21
C ASP A 167 2.20 -11.99 1.24
N ILE A 168 2.27 -11.63 -0.04
CA ILE A 168 3.14 -12.31 -1.03
C ILE A 168 4.61 -12.22 -0.62
N PHE A 169 5.06 -11.04 -0.21
CA PHE A 169 6.45 -10.86 0.25
C PHE A 169 6.74 -11.71 1.50
N GLU A 170 5.77 -11.89 2.38
CA GLU A 170 5.85 -12.70 3.61
C GLU A 170 5.48 -14.17 3.39
N LYS A 171 5.23 -14.58 2.14
CA LYS A 171 4.83 -15.94 1.72
C LYS A 171 3.51 -16.42 2.35
N GLN A 172 2.66 -15.50 2.76
CA GLN A 172 1.28 -15.72 3.22
C GLN A 172 0.34 -15.73 2.00
N TYR A 173 0.53 -16.69 1.10
CA TYR A 173 -0.13 -16.71 -0.21
C TYR A 173 -1.65 -16.88 -0.16
N ILE A 174 -2.19 -17.54 0.87
CA ILE A 174 -3.64 -17.73 1.06
C ILE A 174 -4.30 -16.40 1.45
N GLU A 175 -3.69 -15.66 2.37
CA GLU A 175 -4.09 -14.32 2.77
C GLU A 175 -4.03 -13.37 1.57
N ALA A 176 -2.92 -13.42 0.80
CA ALA A 176 -2.79 -12.65 -0.42
C ALA A 176 -3.92 -12.96 -1.43
N ILE A 177 -4.29 -14.23 -1.61
CA ILE A 177 -5.38 -14.63 -2.50
C ILE A 177 -6.72 -14.03 -2.03
N TYR A 178 -6.97 -13.98 -0.73
CA TYR A 178 -8.20 -13.34 -0.22
C TYR A 178 -8.23 -11.85 -0.51
N ASP A 179 -7.16 -11.14 -0.16
CA ASP A 179 -7.09 -9.70 -0.36
C ASP A 179 -7.18 -9.34 -1.86
N LEU A 180 -6.47 -10.07 -2.73
CA LEU A 180 -6.58 -9.89 -4.18
C LEU A 180 -7.97 -10.23 -4.72
N TYR A 181 -8.63 -11.26 -4.19
CA TYR A 181 -9.99 -11.59 -4.58
C TYR A 181 -10.96 -10.47 -4.18
N PHE A 182 -10.77 -9.84 -3.02
CA PHE A 182 -11.58 -8.70 -2.58
C PHE A 182 -11.42 -7.49 -3.50
N VAL A 183 -10.25 -7.27 -4.11
CA VAL A 183 -10.12 -6.26 -5.19
C VAL A 183 -11.13 -6.52 -6.30
N LEU A 184 -11.26 -7.77 -6.76
CA LEU A 184 -12.19 -8.14 -7.83
C LEU A 184 -13.64 -8.06 -7.37
N GLU A 185 -13.94 -8.54 -6.15
CA GLU A 185 -15.30 -8.54 -5.58
C GLU A 185 -15.80 -7.11 -5.35
N THR A 186 -14.97 -6.20 -4.84
CA THR A 186 -15.31 -4.80 -4.65
C THR A 186 -15.51 -4.07 -5.99
N ALA A 187 -14.66 -4.35 -7.00
CA ALA A 187 -14.74 -3.66 -8.28
C ALA A 187 -15.83 -4.20 -9.22
N PHE A 188 -16.15 -5.49 -9.16
CA PHE A 188 -17.02 -6.16 -10.15
C PHE A 188 -18.07 -7.08 -9.56
N GLY A 189 -18.11 -7.25 -8.23
CA GLY A 189 -19.00 -8.23 -7.61
C GLY A 189 -20.45 -7.78 -7.45
N ASN A 190 -20.75 -6.48 -7.59
CA ASN A 190 -22.09 -5.92 -7.51
C ASN A 190 -22.89 -6.39 -6.27
N GLY A 191 -22.20 -6.58 -5.13
CA GLY A 191 -22.79 -7.05 -3.87
C GLY A 191 -23.21 -8.53 -3.86
N GLN A 192 -22.87 -9.32 -4.89
CA GLN A 192 -23.21 -10.73 -4.99
C GLN A 192 -22.26 -11.60 -4.15
N THR A 193 -22.81 -12.39 -3.24
CA THR A 193 -22.02 -13.27 -2.35
C THR A 193 -22.12 -14.75 -2.71
N LYS A 194 -23.12 -15.13 -3.51
CA LYS A 194 -23.33 -16.53 -3.93
C LYS A 194 -22.41 -16.87 -5.10
N LYS A 195 -21.69 -18.01 -5.01
CA LYS A 195 -20.73 -18.51 -6.03
C LYS A 195 -21.20 -18.36 -7.48
N GLY A 196 -22.44 -18.77 -7.77
CA GLY A 196 -22.98 -18.69 -9.14
C GLY A 196 -23.25 -17.26 -9.61
N ALA A 197 -23.76 -16.40 -8.72
CA ALA A 197 -24.05 -15.01 -9.02
C ALA A 197 -22.77 -14.20 -9.21
N ILE A 198 -21.79 -14.33 -8.31
CA ILE A 198 -20.50 -13.64 -8.44
C ILE A 198 -19.75 -14.05 -9.71
N LEU A 199 -19.76 -15.34 -10.05
CA LEU A 199 -19.14 -15.82 -11.28
C LEU A 199 -19.84 -15.27 -12.53
N ASN A 200 -21.16 -15.10 -12.49
CA ASN A 200 -21.89 -14.49 -13.60
C ASN A 200 -21.48 -13.03 -13.79
N GLU A 201 -21.48 -12.22 -12.72
CA GLU A 201 -21.03 -10.82 -12.77
C GLU A 201 -19.60 -10.68 -13.31
N PHE A 202 -18.69 -11.54 -12.84
CA PHE A 202 -17.32 -11.53 -13.32
C PHE A 202 -17.21 -11.85 -14.82
N LYS A 203 -18.01 -12.80 -15.31
CA LYS A 203 -18.01 -13.20 -16.71
C LYS A 203 -18.69 -12.20 -17.63
N THR A 204 -19.63 -11.42 -17.14
CA THR A 204 -20.31 -10.38 -17.93
C THR A 204 -19.52 -9.08 -17.95
N SER A 205 -18.58 -8.87 -17.02
CA SER A 205 -17.70 -7.68 -16.97
C SER A 205 -16.61 -7.72 -18.07
N PRO A 206 -16.67 -6.87 -19.10
CA PRO A 206 -15.65 -6.85 -20.16
C PRO A 206 -14.28 -6.41 -19.63
N GLY A 207 -14.26 -5.43 -18.72
CA GLY A 207 -13.02 -4.90 -18.14
C GLY A 207 -12.28 -5.95 -17.30
N LEU A 208 -13.00 -6.77 -16.53
CA LEU A 208 -12.38 -7.86 -15.78
C LEU A 208 -11.84 -8.95 -16.69
N ARG A 209 -12.61 -9.33 -17.74
CA ARG A 209 -12.14 -10.32 -18.72
C ARG A 209 -10.86 -9.86 -19.43
N GLU A 210 -10.79 -8.58 -19.80
CA GLU A 210 -9.59 -8.01 -20.42
C GLU A 210 -8.40 -8.00 -19.45
N ALA A 211 -8.63 -7.64 -18.18
CA ALA A 211 -7.59 -7.70 -17.16
C ALA A 211 -7.04 -9.13 -16.95
N VAL A 212 -7.93 -10.13 -16.97
CA VAL A 212 -7.56 -11.55 -16.91
C VAL A 212 -6.79 -11.97 -18.16
N ASP A 213 -7.28 -11.65 -19.36
CA ASP A 213 -6.62 -12.00 -20.62
C ASP A 213 -5.19 -11.42 -20.68
N ARG A 214 -5.00 -10.16 -20.26
CA ARG A 214 -3.67 -9.55 -20.16
C ARG A 214 -2.76 -10.30 -19.18
N ALA A 215 -3.24 -10.60 -17.98
CA ALA A 215 -2.46 -11.31 -16.96
C ALA A 215 -2.10 -12.75 -17.37
N LEU A 216 -2.99 -13.41 -18.13
CA LEU A 216 -2.72 -14.75 -18.66
C LEU A 216 -1.74 -14.74 -19.83
N ARG A 217 -1.56 -13.62 -20.53
CA ARG A 217 -0.55 -13.48 -21.60
C ARG A 217 0.79 -13.00 -21.08
N ASP A 218 0.76 -12.09 -20.13
CA ASP A 218 1.91 -11.51 -19.46
C ASP A 218 1.67 -11.50 -17.95
N PRO A 219 2.03 -12.59 -17.24
CA PRO A 219 1.85 -12.70 -15.80
C PRO A 219 2.90 -11.90 -15.00
N GLY A 220 3.81 -11.22 -15.69
CA GLY A 220 4.84 -10.38 -15.08
C GLY A 220 6.08 -11.14 -14.59
N PRO A 221 7.10 -10.40 -14.14
CA PRO A 221 8.44 -10.91 -13.91
C PRO A 221 8.52 -11.94 -12.76
N ALA A 222 7.69 -11.80 -11.73
CA ALA A 222 7.66 -12.73 -10.59
C ALA A 222 7.30 -14.17 -11.02
N VAL A 223 6.43 -14.31 -12.03
CA VAL A 223 6.06 -15.61 -12.60
C VAL A 223 7.08 -16.07 -13.65
N VAL A 224 7.62 -15.16 -14.46
CA VAL A 224 8.51 -15.51 -15.59
C VAL A 224 9.93 -15.87 -15.16
N HIS A 225 10.46 -15.25 -14.11
CA HIS A 225 11.87 -15.40 -13.73
C HIS A 225 12.14 -16.56 -12.75
N GLU A 226 11.15 -17.00 -11.98
CA GLU A 226 11.30 -18.15 -11.07
C GLU A 226 10.87 -19.43 -11.80
N GLN A 227 11.82 -20.36 -12.01
CA GLN A 227 11.63 -21.49 -12.91
C GLN A 227 10.48 -22.43 -12.50
N ARG A 228 10.27 -22.62 -11.19
CA ARG A 228 9.25 -23.54 -10.66
C ARG A 228 7.86 -22.94 -10.83
N VAL A 229 7.68 -21.67 -10.46
CA VAL A 229 6.46 -20.89 -10.64
C VAL A 229 6.13 -20.77 -12.13
N ARG A 230 7.12 -20.50 -12.98
CA ARG A 230 6.92 -20.47 -14.44
C ARG A 230 6.39 -21.81 -14.95
N HIS A 231 7.00 -22.91 -14.53
CA HIS A 231 6.58 -24.25 -14.95
C HIS A 231 5.15 -24.56 -14.48
N ASP A 232 4.82 -24.26 -13.23
CA ASP A 232 3.48 -24.44 -12.68
C ASP A 232 2.45 -23.56 -13.40
N TYR A 233 2.82 -22.33 -13.75
CA TYR A 233 2.01 -21.42 -14.55
C TYR A 233 1.75 -21.97 -15.97
N GLU A 234 2.77 -22.51 -16.64
CA GLU A 234 2.63 -23.10 -17.97
C GLU A 234 1.66 -24.29 -17.97
N LEU A 235 1.73 -25.13 -16.94
CA LEU A 235 0.85 -26.28 -16.78
C LEU A 235 -0.58 -25.88 -16.44
N LYS A 236 -0.78 -24.93 -15.53
CA LYS A 236 -2.09 -24.59 -14.98
C LYS A 236 -2.83 -23.52 -15.75
N TYR A 237 -2.14 -22.51 -16.28
CA TYR A 237 -2.76 -21.23 -16.67
C TYR A 237 -2.55 -20.81 -18.11
N ARG A 238 -1.42 -21.14 -18.74
CA ARG A 238 -1.04 -20.62 -20.08
C ARG A 238 -2.08 -20.86 -21.18
N CYS A 239 -2.84 -21.96 -21.09
CA CYS A 239 -3.88 -22.30 -22.06
C CYS A 239 -5.31 -22.06 -21.55
N LYS A 240 -5.50 -21.45 -20.37
CA LYS A 240 -6.84 -21.17 -19.84
C LYS A 240 -7.46 -19.97 -20.58
N SER A 241 -8.74 -20.06 -20.87
CA SER A 241 -9.53 -18.89 -21.25
C SER A 241 -9.79 -17.99 -20.03
N PRO A 242 -10.11 -16.69 -20.24
CA PRO A 242 -10.53 -15.82 -19.14
C PRO A 242 -11.70 -16.40 -18.33
N ASP A 243 -12.68 -17.01 -18.99
CA ASP A 243 -13.85 -17.60 -18.34
C ASP A 243 -13.52 -18.83 -17.48
N ASP A 244 -12.54 -19.63 -17.92
CA ASP A 244 -12.05 -20.78 -17.15
C ASP A 244 -11.19 -20.35 -15.97
N TYR A 245 -10.41 -19.28 -16.13
CA TYR A 245 -9.67 -18.68 -15.04
C TYR A 245 -10.60 -18.08 -13.98
N LEU A 246 -11.62 -17.31 -14.39
CA LEU A 246 -12.61 -16.73 -13.46
C LEU A 246 -13.38 -17.81 -12.71
N ARG A 247 -13.76 -18.91 -13.38
CA ARG A 247 -14.36 -20.07 -12.70
C ARG A 247 -13.40 -20.65 -11.66
N HIS A 248 -12.14 -20.86 -12.05
CA HIS A 248 -11.09 -21.41 -11.19
C HIS A 248 -10.88 -20.54 -9.94
N ILE A 249 -10.80 -19.21 -10.07
CA ILE A 249 -10.49 -18.35 -8.93
C ILE A 249 -11.64 -18.25 -7.93
N VAL A 250 -12.89 -18.22 -8.41
CA VAL A 250 -14.08 -18.27 -7.57
C VAL A 250 -14.16 -19.62 -6.82
N GLU A 251 -13.76 -20.71 -7.47
CA GLU A 251 -13.66 -22.03 -6.85
C GLU A 251 -12.55 -22.12 -5.81
N LEU A 252 -11.38 -21.58 -6.13
CA LEU A 252 -10.23 -21.53 -5.24
C LEU A 252 -10.57 -20.75 -3.97
N ARG A 253 -11.17 -19.56 -4.10
CA ARG A 253 -11.62 -18.75 -2.95
C ARG A 253 -12.59 -19.54 -2.07
N GLY A 254 -13.58 -20.20 -2.66
CA GLY A 254 -14.51 -21.04 -1.89
C GLY A 254 -13.82 -22.22 -1.20
N PHE A 255 -12.83 -22.84 -1.84
CA PHE A 255 -12.04 -23.93 -1.25
C PHE A 255 -11.18 -23.48 -0.09
N LEU A 256 -10.48 -22.35 -0.23
CA LEU A 256 -9.61 -21.81 0.81
C LEU A 256 -10.45 -21.31 2.01
N HIS A 257 -11.59 -20.66 1.76
CA HIS A 257 -12.40 -20.07 2.82
C HIS A 257 -13.18 -21.09 3.68
N HIS A 258 -13.43 -22.29 3.15
CA HIS A 258 -14.22 -23.32 3.85
C HIS A 258 -13.37 -24.53 4.23
N HIS A 259 -12.74 -24.44 5.41
CA HIS A 259 -11.98 -25.55 5.98
C HIS A 259 -12.90 -26.62 6.58
N THR A 260 -12.66 -27.90 6.27
CA THR A 260 -13.36 -29.03 6.87
C THR A 260 -12.51 -30.30 6.87
N GLN A 261 -12.50 -31.02 7.99
CA GLN A 261 -11.80 -32.32 8.11
C GLN A 261 -12.44 -33.43 7.26
N ARG A 262 -13.70 -33.24 6.79
CA ARG A 262 -14.41 -34.24 5.99
C ARG A 262 -13.94 -34.28 4.53
N ARG A 263 -13.27 -33.22 4.04
CA ARG A 263 -12.80 -33.13 2.66
C ARG A 263 -11.38 -33.69 2.57
N LYS A 264 -11.19 -34.75 1.78
CA LYS A 264 -9.85 -35.25 1.44
C LYS A 264 -9.07 -34.18 0.68
N GLY A 265 -7.80 -33.99 1.03
CA GLY A 265 -6.94 -33.00 0.39
C GLY A 265 -7.28 -31.55 0.74
N ILE A 266 -7.88 -31.30 1.90
CA ILE A 266 -8.05 -29.92 2.41
C ILE A 266 -6.69 -29.24 2.53
N TRP A 267 -6.67 -27.92 2.32
CA TRP A 267 -5.47 -27.11 2.43
C TRP A 267 -4.94 -27.10 3.88
N HIS A 268 -3.66 -26.82 4.05
CA HIS A 268 -3.00 -26.75 5.36
C HIS A 268 -2.40 -25.35 5.56
N PRO A 269 -2.64 -24.66 6.68
CA PRO A 269 -2.18 -23.29 6.89
C PRO A 269 -0.67 -23.14 6.80
N GLU A 270 0.10 -24.11 7.28
CA GLU A 270 1.57 -24.09 7.19
C GLU A 270 2.14 -24.51 5.82
N ARG A 271 1.31 -24.80 4.80
CA ARG A 271 1.77 -25.27 3.47
C ARG A 271 1.31 -24.33 2.36
N GLN A 272 1.60 -23.04 2.56
CA GLN A 272 1.14 -21.95 1.70
C GLN A 272 1.84 -21.93 0.34
N GLU A 273 3.06 -22.45 0.24
CA GLU A 273 3.91 -22.43 -0.97
C GLU A 273 3.25 -23.06 -2.20
N LYS A 274 2.25 -23.93 -1.97
CA LYS A 274 1.45 -24.57 -3.01
C LYS A 274 0.50 -23.62 -3.74
N TYR A 275 0.24 -22.45 -3.17
CA TYR A 275 -0.66 -21.43 -3.70
C TYR A 275 0.09 -20.21 -4.25
N GLU A 276 1.41 -20.27 -4.32
CA GLU A 276 2.24 -19.16 -4.76
C GLU A 276 1.94 -18.74 -6.21
N THR A 277 1.86 -19.70 -7.13
CA THR A 277 1.53 -19.42 -8.54
C THR A 277 0.13 -18.81 -8.66
N GLU A 278 -0.84 -19.37 -7.94
CA GLU A 278 -2.21 -18.87 -7.85
C GLU A 278 -2.22 -17.39 -7.41
N ALA A 279 -1.48 -17.06 -6.33
CA ALA A 279 -1.39 -15.72 -5.78
C ALA A 279 -0.72 -14.74 -6.76
N LEU A 280 0.40 -15.13 -7.38
CA LEU A 280 1.14 -14.28 -8.32
C LEU A 280 0.36 -14.00 -9.61
N VAL A 281 -0.35 -15.00 -10.16
CA VAL A 281 -1.21 -14.78 -11.33
C VAL A 281 -2.39 -13.89 -10.96
N LEU A 282 -3.02 -14.11 -9.79
CA LEU A 282 -4.11 -13.25 -9.33
C LEU A 282 -3.63 -11.82 -9.03
N GLN A 283 -2.39 -11.64 -8.56
CA GLN A 283 -1.76 -10.33 -8.39
C GLN A 283 -1.67 -9.59 -9.72
N ALA A 284 -1.25 -10.27 -10.80
CA ALA A 284 -1.21 -9.67 -12.14
C ALA A 284 -2.61 -9.26 -12.63
N VAL A 285 -3.63 -10.08 -12.37
CA VAL A 285 -5.04 -9.72 -12.70
C VAL A 285 -5.48 -8.49 -11.92
N ALA A 286 -5.29 -8.49 -10.59
CA ALA A 286 -5.69 -7.38 -9.74
C ALA A 286 -4.94 -6.09 -10.09
N PHE A 287 -3.65 -6.19 -10.46
CA PHE A 287 -2.87 -5.06 -10.96
C PHE A 287 -3.49 -4.47 -12.23
N ASN A 288 -3.84 -5.33 -13.20
CA ASN A 288 -4.51 -4.91 -14.45
C ASN A 288 -5.92 -4.33 -14.24
N VAL A 289 -6.52 -4.53 -13.06
CA VAL A 289 -7.77 -3.88 -12.64
C VAL A 289 -7.49 -2.55 -11.95
N ILE A 290 -6.64 -2.54 -10.93
CA ILE A 290 -6.48 -1.40 -10.03
C ILE A 290 -5.62 -0.29 -10.67
N PHE A 291 -4.64 -0.65 -11.50
CA PHE A 291 -3.73 0.32 -12.09
C PHE A 291 -4.46 1.31 -13.03
N PRO A 292 -5.31 0.85 -13.98
CA PRO A 292 -6.12 1.77 -14.78
C PRO A 292 -7.13 2.59 -13.95
N LEU A 293 -7.65 2.03 -12.85
CA LEU A 293 -8.53 2.77 -11.94
C LEU A 293 -7.77 3.90 -11.24
N ALA A 294 -6.57 3.63 -10.72
CA ALA A 294 -5.72 4.64 -10.08
C ALA A 294 -5.29 5.73 -11.06
N LEU A 295 -4.94 5.37 -12.31
CA LEU A 295 -4.54 6.34 -13.33
C LEU A 295 -5.61 7.40 -13.60
N LYS A 296 -6.92 7.07 -13.50
CA LYS A 296 -8.00 8.06 -13.66
C LYS A 296 -7.89 9.23 -12.69
N TYR A 297 -7.38 8.99 -11.47
CA TYR A 297 -7.19 10.03 -10.47
C TYR A 297 -5.82 10.70 -10.59
N LEU A 298 -4.78 9.93 -10.93
CA LEU A 298 -3.43 10.46 -11.08
C LEU A 298 -3.28 11.36 -12.32
N ASP A 299 -4.03 11.08 -13.38
CA ASP A 299 -4.05 11.86 -14.63
C ASP A 299 -5.25 12.82 -14.70
N ASP A 300 -6.00 12.98 -13.62
CA ASP A 300 -7.07 13.98 -13.52
C ASP A 300 -6.51 15.38 -13.78
N GLN A 301 -7.18 16.16 -14.63
CA GLN A 301 -6.67 17.45 -15.11
C GLN A 301 -6.46 18.45 -13.97
N GLU A 302 -7.30 18.42 -12.93
CA GLU A 302 -7.14 19.30 -11.78
C GLU A 302 -5.95 18.86 -10.93
N VAL A 303 -5.73 17.55 -10.76
CA VAL A 303 -4.55 17.00 -10.05
C VAL A 303 -3.26 17.39 -10.78
N VAL A 304 -3.23 17.26 -12.11
CA VAL A 304 -2.08 17.67 -12.93
C VAL A 304 -1.85 19.18 -12.86
N ALA A 305 -2.91 19.99 -12.92
CA ALA A 305 -2.79 21.45 -12.76
C ALA A 305 -2.25 21.84 -11.38
N LEU A 306 -2.74 21.20 -10.31
CA LEU A 306 -2.24 21.41 -8.94
C LEU A 306 -0.76 21.00 -8.81
N TYR A 307 -0.33 19.94 -9.49
CA TYR A 307 1.07 19.56 -9.53
C TYR A 307 1.94 20.66 -10.14
N HIS A 308 1.56 21.19 -11.31
CA HIS A 308 2.32 22.27 -11.95
C HIS A 308 2.37 23.54 -11.08
N GLN A 309 1.27 23.93 -10.45
CA GLN A 309 1.25 25.04 -9.51
C GLN A 309 2.20 24.83 -8.32
N ASN A 310 2.28 23.59 -7.80
CA ASN A 310 3.22 23.24 -6.74
C ASN A 310 4.67 23.35 -7.21
N ILE A 311 4.97 22.86 -8.40
CA ILE A 311 6.32 22.98 -8.99
C ILE A 311 6.73 24.45 -9.13
N ASP A 312 5.88 25.27 -9.73
CA ASP A 312 6.15 26.71 -9.92
C ASP A 312 6.39 27.40 -8.57
N ARG A 313 5.58 27.08 -7.57
CA ARG A 313 5.68 27.67 -6.23
C ARG A 313 7.01 27.38 -5.52
N PHE A 314 7.52 26.15 -5.64
CA PHE A 314 8.69 25.71 -4.87
C PHE A 314 10.01 25.77 -5.67
N GLN A 315 9.96 25.88 -7.00
CA GLN A 315 11.14 26.11 -7.83
C GLN A 315 11.48 27.60 -8.00
N SER A 316 10.51 28.51 -7.87
CA SER A 316 10.72 29.95 -8.06
C SER A 316 11.43 30.67 -6.89
N GLY A 317 11.66 29.99 -5.76
CA GLY A 317 12.14 30.60 -4.52
C GLY A 317 11.10 31.56 -3.88
N PRO A 318 11.25 31.92 -2.60
CA PRO A 318 10.41 32.97 -2.02
C PRO A 318 10.74 34.30 -2.70
N SER A 319 9.76 34.87 -3.40
CA SER A 319 9.77 36.27 -3.87
C SER A 319 9.73 37.24 -2.70
#